data_AF-A0AAV0WPC8-F1
#
_entry.id   AF-A0AAV0WPC8-F1
#
_cell.length_a   1.000
_cell.length_b   1.000
_cell.length_c   1.000
_cell.angle_alpha   90.00
_cell.angle_beta   90.00
_cell.angle_gamma   90.00
#
_symmetry.space_group_name_H-M   'P 1'
#
loop_
_entity.id
_entity.type
_entity.pdbx_description
1 polymer ?
#
loop_
_entity_poly.entity_id
_entity_poly.type
_entity_poly.pdbx_seq_one_letter_code
_entity_poly.pdbx_strand_id
1 'polypeptide(L)'
;MKLLKAIKLNYTALVKALENIYEDTKLPEIRAKSKGIITQMKSFNFIFSLNMMYPILKLIVKVSANLQAKQLNLLSAISLITSLNTTLQNFRSDDSFFNNLYKETVQSCTLENISIPEVRKRKVSCLLDSKNSSSQIFHETMEQEIKINCFNVALDNMISGLITY
;
A
#
# COMPACT_ATOMS: atom_id res chain seq x y z
N MET A 1 -12.87 6.50 4.90
CA MET A 1 -13.25 5.57 3.81
C MET A 1 -13.68 6.26 2.52
N LYS A 2 -14.58 7.27 2.57
CA LYS A 2 -15.07 8.00 1.37
C LYS A 2 -13.96 8.54 0.46
N LEU A 3 -12.90 9.14 1.02
CA LEU A 3 -11.78 9.70 0.26
C LEU A 3 -11.01 8.65 -0.55
N LEU A 4 -10.52 7.58 0.11
CA LEU A 4 -9.73 6.54 -0.55
C LEU A 4 -10.54 5.81 -1.63
N LYS A 5 -11.83 5.59 -1.37
CA LYS A 5 -12.78 5.08 -2.37
C LYS A 5 -12.87 6.01 -3.58
N ALA A 6 -13.02 7.32 -3.34
CA ALA A 6 -13.12 8.30 -4.42
C ALA A 6 -11.84 8.39 -5.25
N ILE A 7 -10.66 8.31 -4.61
CA ILE A 7 -9.37 8.28 -5.31
C ILE A 7 -9.26 7.03 -6.17
N LYS A 8 -9.55 5.84 -5.63
CA LYS A 8 -9.46 4.58 -6.37
C LYS A 8 -10.44 4.53 -7.56
N LEU A 9 -11.68 4.98 -7.38
CA LEU A 9 -12.70 4.94 -8.45
C LEU A 9 -12.47 5.99 -9.53
N ASN A 10 -11.99 7.17 -9.17
CA ASN A 10 -11.81 8.27 -10.10
C ASN A 10 -10.34 8.47 -10.49
N TYR A 11 -9.48 7.46 -10.31
CA TYR A 11 -8.03 7.59 -10.50
C TYR A 11 -7.68 8.21 -11.85
N THR A 12 -8.15 7.62 -12.95
CA THR A 12 -7.89 8.11 -14.32
C THR A 12 -8.39 9.53 -14.53
N ALA A 13 -9.57 9.86 -13.98
CA ALA A 13 -10.14 11.20 -14.10
C ALA A 13 -9.33 12.24 -13.31
N LEU A 14 -8.84 11.88 -12.12
CA LEU A 14 -7.99 12.73 -11.29
C LEU A 14 -6.64 12.99 -11.96
N VAL A 15 -6.02 11.95 -12.53
CA VAL A 15 -4.76 12.11 -13.28
C VAL A 15 -4.95 13.05 -14.46
N LYS A 16 -5.99 12.85 -15.28
CA LYS A 16 -6.30 13.73 -16.41
C LYS A 16 -6.60 15.17 -15.98
N ALA A 17 -7.34 15.35 -14.89
CA ALA A 17 -7.62 16.67 -14.35
C ALA A 17 -6.34 17.40 -13.92
N LEU A 18 -5.40 16.69 -13.28
CA LEU A 18 -4.10 17.24 -12.90
C LEU A 18 -3.22 17.56 -14.13
N GLU A 19 -3.27 16.73 -15.17
CA GLU A 19 -2.58 16.97 -16.44
C GLU A 19 -3.11 18.24 -17.12
N ASN A 20 -4.42 18.42 -17.18
CA ASN A 20 -5.02 19.65 -17.71
C ASN A 20 -4.59 20.88 -16.90
N ILE A 21 -4.60 20.80 -15.56
CA ILE A 21 -4.12 21.90 -14.71
C ILE A 21 -2.63 22.20 -14.98
N TYR A 22 -1.81 21.17 -15.19
CA TYR A 22 -0.40 21.31 -15.48
C TYR A 22 -0.13 22.02 -16.82
N GLU A 23 -0.92 21.74 -17.86
CA GLU A 23 -0.79 22.36 -19.18
C GLU A 23 -1.40 23.77 -19.25
N ASP A 24 -2.56 23.98 -18.61
CA ASP A 24 -3.32 25.25 -18.73
C ASP A 24 -2.80 26.36 -17.80
N THR A 25 -2.09 26.01 -16.72
CA THR A 25 -1.69 27.00 -15.72
C THR A 25 -0.47 27.81 -16.16
N LYS A 26 -0.56 29.13 -16.01
CA LYS A 26 0.56 30.07 -16.19
C LYS A 26 1.39 30.27 -14.92
N LEU A 27 0.89 29.80 -13.77
CA LEU A 27 1.53 29.98 -12.47
C LEU A 27 2.59 28.89 -12.26
N PRO A 28 3.89 29.24 -12.17
CA PRO A 28 4.97 28.26 -12.07
C PRO A 28 4.84 27.33 -10.85
N GLU A 29 4.35 27.86 -9.72
CA GLU A 29 4.15 27.10 -8.50
C GLU A 29 3.08 26.00 -8.66
N ILE A 30 1.93 26.33 -9.25
CA ILE A 30 0.85 25.38 -9.50
C ILE A 30 1.32 24.32 -10.49
N ARG A 31 2.08 24.72 -11.51
CA ARG A 31 2.65 23.80 -12.49
C ARG A 31 3.61 22.80 -11.82
N ALA A 32 4.52 23.27 -10.97
CA ALA A 32 5.45 22.42 -10.24
C ALA A 32 4.73 21.45 -9.29
N LYS A 33 3.73 21.94 -8.54
CA LYS A 33 2.90 21.10 -7.65
C LYS A 33 2.14 20.03 -8.43
N SER A 34 1.46 20.40 -9.51
CA SER A 34 0.69 19.46 -10.35
C SER A 34 1.59 18.38 -10.93
N LYS A 35 2.76 18.76 -11.47
CA LYS A 35 3.76 17.80 -11.96
C LYS A 35 4.23 16.83 -10.86
N GLY A 36 4.49 17.35 -9.66
CA GLY A 36 4.90 16.53 -8.52
C GLY A 36 3.84 15.51 -8.13
N ILE A 37 2.57 15.92 -8.04
CA ILE A 37 1.44 15.04 -7.72
C ILE A 37 1.25 14.00 -8.82
N ILE A 38 1.25 14.39 -10.10
CA ILE A 38 1.15 13.45 -11.23
C ILE A 38 2.27 12.40 -11.16
N THR A 39 3.50 12.84 -10.88
CA THR A 39 4.66 11.93 -10.76
C THR A 39 4.49 10.93 -9.63
N GLN A 40 3.97 11.37 -8.48
CA GLN A 40 3.67 10.47 -7.36
C GLN A 40 2.52 9.51 -7.67
N MET A 41 1.43 10.01 -8.25
CA MET A 41 0.27 9.20 -8.63
C MET A 41 0.59 8.16 -9.69
N LYS A 42 1.45 8.50 -10.66
CA LYS A 42 1.94 7.61 -11.72
C LYS A 42 3.18 6.80 -11.29
N SER A 43 3.22 6.38 -10.04
CA SER A 43 4.27 5.48 -9.53
C SER A 43 3.67 4.13 -9.14
N PHE A 44 4.40 3.05 -9.42
CA PHE A 44 4.00 1.70 -9.00
C PHE A 44 3.70 1.64 -7.50
N ASN A 45 4.56 2.24 -6.67
CA ASN A 45 4.41 2.26 -5.21
C ASN A 45 3.11 2.92 -4.77
N PHE A 46 2.68 4.00 -5.44
CA PHE A 46 1.41 4.65 -5.12
C PHE A 46 0.21 3.76 -5.46
N ILE A 47 0.19 3.15 -6.65
CA ILE A 47 -0.88 2.24 -7.07
C ILE A 47 -0.96 1.03 -6.13
N PHE A 48 0.18 0.42 -5.83
CA PHE A 48 0.26 -0.70 -4.89
C PHE A 48 -0.29 -0.31 -3.52
N SER A 49 0.18 0.82 -2.97
CA SER A 49 -0.26 1.33 -1.67
C SER A 49 -1.76 1.62 -1.66
N LEU A 50 -2.30 2.22 -2.74
CA LEU A 50 -3.73 2.51 -2.88
C LEU A 50 -4.57 1.23 -2.88
N ASN A 51 -4.15 0.23 -3.66
CA ASN A 51 -4.83 -1.06 -3.77
C ASN A 51 -4.75 -1.85 -2.46
N MET A 52 -3.63 -1.77 -1.75
CA MET A 52 -3.42 -2.44 -0.45
C MET A 52 -4.24 -1.78 0.66
N MET A 53 -4.14 -0.45 0.77
CA MET A 53 -4.73 0.31 1.87
C MET A 53 -6.25 0.34 1.81
N TYR A 54 -6.84 0.29 0.61
CA TYR A 54 -8.31 0.35 0.46
C TYR A 54 -9.08 -0.77 1.20
N PRO A 55 -8.82 -2.06 0.96
CA PRO A 55 -9.48 -3.14 1.68
C PRO A 55 -9.16 -3.15 3.18
N ILE A 56 -7.92 -2.86 3.56
CA ILE A 56 -7.47 -2.85 4.96
C ILE A 56 -8.18 -1.76 5.75
N LEU A 57 -8.15 -0.51 5.28
CA LEU A 57 -8.83 0.61 5.94
C LEU A 57 -10.35 0.42 5.95
N LYS A 58 -10.92 -0.21 4.92
CA LYS A 58 -12.36 -0.54 4.91
C LYS A 58 -12.72 -1.46 6.08
N LEU A 59 -11.89 -2.47 6.36
CA LEU A 59 -12.07 -3.38 7.49
C LEU A 59 -11.89 -2.65 8.83
N ILE A 60 -10.79 -1.89 8.99
CA ILE A 60 -10.51 -1.14 10.22
C ILE A 60 -11.64 -0.15 10.52
N VAL A 61 -12.06 0.66 9.55
CA VAL A 61 -13.15 1.63 9.74
C VAL A 61 -14.46 0.94 10.15
N LYS A 62 -14.76 -0.23 9.58
CA LYS A 62 -15.94 -1.00 10.00
C LYS A 62 -15.82 -1.39 11.47
N VAL A 63 -14.68 -1.93 11.89
CA VAL A 63 -14.46 -2.35 13.27
C VAL A 63 -14.49 -1.13 14.21
N SER A 64 -13.79 -0.04 13.89
CA SER A 64 -13.79 1.19 14.68
C SER A 64 -15.20 1.77 14.86
N ALA A 65 -16.03 1.76 13.82
CA ALA A 65 -17.41 2.22 13.92
C ALA A 65 -18.25 1.36 14.87
N ASN A 66 -18.03 0.04 14.88
CA ASN A 66 -18.70 -0.86 15.82
C ASN A 66 -18.18 -0.66 17.25
N LEU A 67 -16.88 -0.42 17.41
CA LEU A 67 -16.27 -0.14 18.72
C LEU A 67 -16.77 1.17 19.34
N GLN A 68 -17.13 2.15 18.51
CA GLN A 68 -17.67 3.45 18.95
C GLN A 68 -19.19 3.45 19.17
N ALA A 69 -19.87 2.30 19.00
CA ALA A 69 -21.31 2.21 19.17
C ALA A 69 -21.72 2.29 20.65
N LYS A 70 -22.73 3.11 20.95
CA LYS A 70 -23.21 3.34 22.33
C LYS A 70 -23.71 2.08 23.06
N GLN A 71 -24.11 1.05 22.33
CA GLN A 71 -24.70 -0.19 22.87
C GLN A 71 -23.73 -1.38 22.84
N LEU A 72 -22.43 -1.13 22.68
CA LEU A 72 -21.44 -2.20 22.61
C LEU A 72 -21.21 -2.83 23.98
N ASN A 73 -21.30 -4.16 24.05
CA ASN A 73 -20.87 -4.92 25.22
C ASN A 73 -19.41 -5.37 25.07
N LEU A 74 -18.74 -5.62 26.20
CA LEU A 74 -17.32 -5.99 26.25
C LEU A 74 -17.00 -7.25 25.42
N LEU A 75 -17.84 -8.28 25.49
CA LEU A 75 -17.63 -9.54 24.76
C LEU A 75 -17.64 -9.32 23.24
N SER A 76 -18.58 -8.51 22.76
CA SER A 76 -18.66 -8.12 21.35
C SER A 76 -17.47 -7.26 20.94
N ALA A 77 -16.99 -6.37 21.81
CA ALA A 77 -15.78 -5.57 21.55
C ALA A 77 -14.55 -6.47 21.36
N ILE A 78 -14.33 -7.42 22.27
CA ILE A 78 -13.24 -8.40 22.20
C ILE A 78 -13.37 -9.22 20.91
N SER A 79 -14.55 -9.76 20.62
CA SER A 79 -14.80 -10.54 19.40
C SER A 79 -14.47 -9.77 18.12
N LEU A 80 -14.81 -8.47 18.07
CA LEU A 80 -14.49 -7.60 16.92
C LEU A 80 -12.98 -7.39 16.75
N ILE A 81 -12.25 -7.15 17.84
CA ILE A 81 -10.80 -6.97 17.82
C ILE A 81 -10.11 -8.27 17.43
N THR A 82 -10.52 -9.41 18.01
CA THR A 82 -9.99 -10.73 17.66
C THR A 82 -10.24 -11.04 16.19
N SER A 83 -11.46 -10.79 15.69
CA SER A 83 -11.80 -11.01 14.27
C SER A 83 -10.97 -10.13 13.33
N LEU A 84 -10.74 -8.88 13.70
CA LEU A 84 -9.86 -7.97 12.95
C LEU A 84 -8.43 -8.52 12.90
N ASN A 85 -7.88 -8.91 14.06
CA ASN A 85 -6.53 -9.46 14.16
C ASN A 85 -6.39 -10.74 13.32
N THR A 86 -7.32 -11.69 13.45
CA THR A 86 -7.32 -12.92 12.63
C THR A 86 -7.38 -12.62 11.14
N THR A 87 -8.17 -11.63 10.72
CA THR A 87 -8.23 -11.25 9.29
C THR A 87 -6.90 -10.67 8.79
N LEU A 88 -6.26 -9.80 9.57
CA LEU A 88 -4.95 -9.24 9.20
C LEU A 88 -3.84 -10.30 9.19
N GLN A 89 -3.88 -11.24 10.14
CA GLN A 89 -3.00 -12.41 10.16
C GLN A 89 -3.20 -13.28 8.91
N ASN A 90 -4.45 -13.51 8.50
CA ASN A 90 -4.73 -14.25 7.27
C ASN A 90 -4.17 -13.53 6.04
N PHE A 91 -4.29 -12.20 5.95
CA PHE A 91 -3.64 -11.45 4.86
C PHE A 91 -2.12 -11.58 4.86
N ARG A 92 -1.50 -11.78 6.03
CA ARG A 92 -0.06 -11.91 6.21
C ARG A 92 0.47 -13.32 5.93
N SER A 93 -0.32 -14.35 6.26
CA SER A 93 0.05 -15.77 6.14
C SER A 93 -0.38 -16.40 4.83
N ASP A 94 -1.50 -15.97 4.25
CA ASP A 94 -2.01 -16.48 2.98
C ASP A 94 -1.58 -15.56 1.83
N ASP A 95 -0.81 -16.14 0.92
CA ASP A 95 -0.34 -15.46 -0.28
C ASP A 95 -1.46 -15.13 -1.27
N SER A 96 -2.66 -15.74 -1.15
CA SER A 96 -3.78 -15.49 -2.06
C SER A 96 -4.17 -14.01 -2.10
N PHE A 97 -4.19 -13.33 -0.94
CA PHE A 97 -4.53 -11.92 -0.86
C PHE A 97 -3.45 -11.07 -1.54
N PHE A 98 -2.18 -11.34 -1.24
CA PHE A 98 -1.05 -10.64 -1.83
C PHE A 98 -1.00 -10.83 -3.35
N ASN A 99 -1.15 -12.07 -3.84
CA ASN A 99 -1.09 -12.40 -5.26
C ASN A 99 -2.21 -11.68 -6.05
N ASN A 100 -3.42 -11.65 -5.49
CA ASN A 100 -4.54 -10.93 -6.08
C ASN A 100 -4.29 -9.41 -6.10
N LEU A 101 -3.78 -8.85 -5.00
CA LEU A 101 -3.41 -7.45 -4.86
C LEU A 101 -2.32 -7.03 -5.86
N TYR A 102 -1.28 -7.85 -6.00
CA TYR A 102 -0.17 -7.60 -6.92
C TYR A 102 -0.65 -7.65 -8.37
N LYS A 103 -1.46 -8.67 -8.72
CA LYS A 103 -2.07 -8.80 -10.04
C LYS A 103 -2.96 -7.60 -10.39
N GLU A 104 -3.81 -7.15 -9.47
CA GLU A 104 -4.64 -5.94 -9.65
C GLU A 104 -3.78 -4.68 -9.86
N THR A 105 -2.66 -4.59 -9.14
CA THR A 105 -1.71 -3.48 -9.25
C THR A 105 -1.01 -3.47 -10.61
N VAL A 106 -0.51 -4.62 -11.06
CA VAL A 106 0.10 -4.75 -12.40
C VAL A 106 -0.89 -4.35 -13.48
N GLN A 107 -2.13 -4.85 -13.41
CA GLN A 107 -3.20 -4.49 -14.35
C GLN A 107 -3.48 -2.98 -14.36
N SER A 108 -3.58 -2.37 -13.18
CA SER A 108 -3.80 -0.92 -13.04
C SER A 108 -2.64 -0.11 -13.64
N CYS A 109 -1.40 -0.54 -13.41
CA CYS A 109 -0.22 0.09 -14.00
C CYS A 109 -0.19 -0.06 -15.52
N THR A 110 -0.55 -1.22 -16.07
CA THR A 110 -0.62 -1.42 -17.53
C THR A 110 -1.66 -0.51 -18.18
N LEU A 111 -2.85 -0.35 -17.57
CA LEU A 111 -3.91 0.52 -18.08
C LEU A 111 -3.48 2.00 -18.14
N GLU A 112 -2.70 2.45 -17.16
CA GLU A 112 -2.28 3.84 -17.01
C GLU A 112 -0.87 4.11 -17.60
N ASN A 113 -0.29 3.11 -18.29
CA ASN A 113 1.07 3.14 -18.85
C ASN A 113 2.16 3.51 -17.83
N ILE A 114 2.01 3.01 -16.60
CA ILE A 114 2.99 3.21 -15.51
C ILE A 114 4.04 2.11 -15.57
N SER A 115 5.31 2.50 -15.63
CA SER A 115 6.44 1.55 -15.60
C SER A 115 6.54 0.86 -14.24
N ILE A 116 6.65 -0.46 -14.27
CA ILE A 116 6.94 -1.28 -13.09
C ILE A 116 8.46 -1.28 -12.91
N PRO A 117 9.00 -0.79 -11.79
CA PRO A 117 10.43 -0.74 -11.59
C PRO A 117 11.02 -2.14 -11.47
N GLU A 118 12.20 -2.33 -12.05
CA GLU A 118 13.02 -3.51 -11.79
C GLU A 118 13.70 -3.38 -10.42
N VAL A 119 13.98 -4.53 -9.78
CA VAL A 119 14.69 -4.57 -8.51
C VAL A 119 16.06 -3.93 -8.67
N ARG A 120 16.34 -2.90 -7.86
CA ARG A 120 17.68 -2.31 -7.82
C ARG A 120 18.63 -3.28 -7.13
N LYS A 121 19.43 -3.99 -7.91
CA LYS A 121 20.57 -4.76 -7.39
C LYS A 121 21.57 -3.80 -6.75
N ARG A 122 21.58 -3.72 -5.42
CA ARG A 122 22.55 -2.89 -4.69
C ARG A 122 23.94 -3.48 -4.90
N LYS A 123 24.87 -2.68 -5.46
CA LYS A 123 26.30 -3.04 -5.50
C LYS A 123 26.82 -3.01 -4.06
N VAL A 124 27.21 -4.16 -3.53
CA VAL A 124 27.82 -4.26 -2.20
C VAL A 124 29.30 -3.92 -2.33
N SER A 125 29.86 -3.12 -1.41
CA SER A 125 31.30 -2.96 -1.32
C SER A 125 31.90 -4.23 -0.71
N CYS A 126 32.84 -4.88 -1.42
CA CYS A 126 33.49 -6.11 -0.98
C CYS A 126 34.49 -5.92 0.20
N LEU A 127 34.33 -4.87 1.01
CA LEU A 127 35.27 -4.51 2.09
C LEU A 127 34.96 -5.17 3.44
N LEU A 128 33.90 -5.99 3.53
CA LEU A 128 33.57 -6.75 4.73
C LEU A 128 33.77 -8.25 4.47
N ASP A 129 34.42 -8.92 5.41
CA ASP A 129 34.76 -10.33 5.36
C ASP A 129 33.62 -11.19 4.79
N SER A 130 33.98 -11.99 3.79
CA SER A 130 33.15 -12.93 3.03
C SER A 130 32.30 -13.90 3.88
N LYS A 131 32.55 -13.98 5.20
CA LYS A 131 31.88 -14.87 6.15
C LYS A 131 30.51 -14.36 6.67
N ASN A 132 30.14 -13.08 6.46
CA ASN A 132 28.87 -12.51 6.92
C ASN A 132 27.87 -12.14 5.80
N SER A 133 28.17 -12.51 4.56
CA SER A 133 27.38 -12.17 3.36
C SER A 133 25.97 -12.81 3.31
N SER A 134 25.64 -13.73 4.22
CA SER A 134 24.38 -14.48 4.26
C SER A 134 23.21 -13.74 4.92
N SER A 135 23.43 -12.56 5.48
CA SER A 135 22.38 -11.80 6.21
C SER A 135 21.61 -10.79 5.36
N GLN A 136 21.97 -10.60 4.09
CA GLN A 136 21.30 -9.62 3.21
C GLN A 136 20.34 -10.32 2.24
N ILE A 137 19.05 -10.01 2.38
CA ILE A 137 17.98 -10.47 1.50
C ILE A 137 18.16 -9.76 0.15
N PHE A 138 18.57 -10.50 -0.88
CA PHE A 138 18.50 -10.04 -2.26
C PHE A 138 17.14 -10.40 -2.83
N HIS A 139 16.41 -9.42 -3.37
CA HIS A 139 15.16 -9.69 -4.07
C HIS A 139 15.44 -10.03 -5.52
N GLU A 140 14.81 -11.08 -6.05
CA GLU A 140 14.93 -11.47 -7.45
C GLU A 140 13.92 -10.72 -8.32
N THR A 141 12.74 -10.40 -7.75
CA THR A 141 11.64 -9.73 -8.45
C THR A 141 11.04 -8.59 -7.64
N MET A 142 10.42 -7.62 -8.35
CA MET A 142 9.73 -6.49 -7.72
C MET A 142 8.56 -6.96 -6.85
N GLU A 143 7.94 -8.08 -7.22
CA GLU A 143 6.91 -8.77 -6.44
C GLU A 143 7.43 -9.20 -5.06
N GLN A 144 8.59 -9.84 -5.01
CA GLN A 144 9.22 -10.24 -3.74
C GLN A 144 9.65 -9.02 -2.91
N GLU A 145 10.22 -8.01 -3.56
CA GLU A 145 10.65 -6.77 -2.90
C GLU A 145 9.48 -6.06 -2.22
N ILE A 146 8.38 -5.84 -2.95
CA ILE A 146 7.21 -5.13 -2.41
C ILE A 146 6.48 -5.98 -1.36
N LYS A 147 6.45 -7.31 -1.51
CA LYS A 147 5.89 -8.22 -0.50
C LYS A 147 6.61 -8.09 0.83
N ILE A 148 7.94 -8.18 0.80
CA ILE A 148 8.75 -8.22 2.02
C ILE A 148 8.88 -6.84 2.64
N ASN A 149 9.25 -5.82 1.85
CA ASN A 149 9.65 -4.52 2.38
C ASN A 149 8.48 -3.57 2.63
N CYS A 150 7.32 -3.82 2.01
CA CYS A 150 6.15 -2.95 2.13
C CYS A 150 4.95 -3.70 2.73
N PHE A 151 4.48 -4.74 2.05
CA PHE A 151 3.24 -5.43 2.42
C PHE A 151 3.32 -6.08 3.81
N ASN A 152 4.34 -6.93 4.03
CA ASN A 152 4.54 -7.62 5.29
C ASN A 152 4.80 -6.64 6.43
N VAL A 153 5.71 -5.67 6.23
CA VAL A 153 6.04 -4.65 7.23
C VAL A 153 4.79 -3.86 7.66
N ALA A 154 3.95 -3.45 6.71
CA ALA A 154 2.73 -2.72 7.03
C ALA A 154 1.72 -3.57 7.82
N LEU A 155 1.53 -4.84 7.46
CA LEU A 155 0.67 -5.75 8.22
C LEU A 155 1.23 -6.05 9.62
N ASP A 156 2.53 -6.30 9.73
CA ASP A 156 3.19 -6.61 11.00
C ASP A 156 3.07 -5.42 11.98
N ASN A 157 3.19 -4.18 11.48
CA ASN A 157 2.94 -2.96 12.26
C ASN A 157 1.48 -2.83 12.71
N MET A 158 0.51 -3.20 11.86
CA MET A 158 -0.91 -3.14 12.22
C MET A 158 -1.28 -4.23 13.24
N ILE A 159 -0.76 -5.44 13.05
CA ILE A 159 -0.98 -6.59 13.94
C ILE A 159 -0.38 -6.32 15.32
N SER A 160 0.87 -5.87 15.38
CA SER A 160 1.53 -5.55 16.65
C SER A 160 0.76 -4.49 17.44
N GLY A 161 0.22 -3.48 16.77
CA GLY A 161 -0.63 -2.46 17.40
C GLY A 161 -1.93 -2.97 18.01
N LEU A 162 -2.40 -4.17 17.65
CA LEU A 162 -3.62 -4.78 18.22
C LEU A 162 -3.34 -5.71 19.41
N ILE A 163 -2.08 -6.13 19.61
CA ILE A 163 -1.69 -7.15 20.61
C ILE A 163 -1.15 -6.52 21.91
N THR A 164 -0.87 -5.21 21.93
CA THR A 164 -0.29 -4.53 23.10
C THR A 164 -1.27 -4.49 24.27
N TYR A 165 -1.04 -5.37 25.25
CA TYR A 165 -1.59 -5.32 26.62
C TYR A 165 -0.45 -5.04 27.60
#